data_AF-A0A9N7YCH5-F1
#
_entry.id   AF-A0A9N7YCH5-F1
#
_cell.length_a   1.000
_cell.length_b   1.000
_cell.length_c   1.000
_cell.angle_alpha   90.00
_cell.angle_beta   90.00
_cell.angle_gamma   90.00
#
_symmetry.space_group_name_H-M   'P 1'
#
loop_
_entity.id
_entity.type
_entity.pdbx_description
1 polymer ?
#
loop_
_entity_poly.entity_id
_entity_poly.type
_entity_poly.pdbx_seq_one_letter_code
_entity_poly.pdbx_strand_id
1 'polypeptide(L)'
;MPKPSIPSRPKTTEGQTAVTRASASANIETDKDSPIQPDAPPDKTYAMFKEMSESVLRCINERFDAFETKFNALAASQSELQARVASQEQAVTELDARMVTLEARHSELAKCNTQLHAKVQDLEARSRRHNVKIVGIQEVKVDRAHRSLQPKPAAGAKPRTILAPRLMGPASRLPRCDAGSAGRRCETHPTIPGQALCLLPDGEAPMIFADPDKQRGSWKGTT
;
A
#
# COMPACT_ATOMS: atom_id res chain seq x y z
N MET A 1 -14.06 1.28 -11.91
CA MET A 1 -14.63 0.48 -13.02
C MET A 1 -15.39 -0.70 -12.41
N PRO A 2 -16.73 -0.72 -12.41
CA PRO A 2 -17.50 -1.80 -11.81
C PRO A 2 -17.60 -3.01 -12.75
N LYS A 3 -17.56 -4.22 -12.17
CA LYS A 3 -17.64 -5.53 -12.87
C LYS A 3 -19.07 -5.77 -13.41
N PRO A 4 -19.23 -6.45 -14.57
CA PRO A 4 -20.55 -6.84 -15.04
C PRO A 4 -21.08 -8.09 -14.32
N SER A 5 -22.35 -8.02 -13.91
CA SER A 5 -23.12 -9.09 -13.27
C SER A 5 -23.62 -10.10 -14.30
N ILE A 6 -23.37 -11.40 -14.07
CA ILE A 6 -23.90 -12.51 -14.87
C ILE A 6 -25.24 -12.94 -14.26
N PRO A 7 -26.33 -13.10 -15.04
CA PRO A 7 -27.58 -13.63 -14.52
C PRO A 7 -27.54 -15.16 -14.41
N SER A 8 -28.02 -15.65 -13.27
CA SER A 8 -28.12 -17.06 -12.88
C SER A 8 -29.21 -17.83 -13.64
N ARG A 9 -28.84 -19.02 -14.12
CA ARG A 9 -29.67 -20.02 -14.80
C ARG A 9 -30.73 -20.62 -13.85
N PRO A 10 -32.00 -20.78 -14.25
CA PRO A 10 -32.99 -21.48 -13.44
C PRO A 10 -32.85 -23.01 -13.56
N LYS A 11 -33.08 -23.70 -12.44
CA LYS A 11 -33.16 -25.15 -12.31
C LYS A 11 -34.52 -25.64 -12.82
N THR A 12 -34.54 -26.57 -13.77
CA THR A 12 -35.74 -27.29 -14.16
C THR A 12 -35.97 -28.47 -13.21
N THR A 13 -37.07 -28.41 -12.47
CA THR A 13 -37.64 -29.49 -11.67
C THR A 13 -38.54 -30.35 -12.53
N GLU A 14 -38.45 -31.66 -12.29
CA GLU A 14 -39.31 -32.70 -12.83
C GLU A 14 -40.79 -32.43 -12.50
N GLY A 15 -41.67 -32.69 -13.47
CA GLY A 15 -43.12 -32.59 -13.32
C GLY A 15 -43.78 -33.54 -14.32
N GLN A 16 -44.10 -34.74 -13.84
CA GLN A 16 -44.96 -35.69 -14.54
C GLN A 16 -46.38 -35.13 -14.59
N THR A 17 -46.95 -34.99 -15.79
CA THR A 17 -48.39 -34.90 -15.99
C THR A 17 -48.81 -35.88 -17.07
N ALA A 18 -49.60 -36.86 -16.63
CA ALA A 18 -50.26 -37.85 -17.47
C ALA A 18 -51.27 -37.17 -18.41
N VAL A 19 -51.14 -37.44 -19.70
CA VAL A 19 -52.18 -37.13 -20.70
C VAL A 19 -52.78 -38.45 -21.16
N THR A 20 -53.98 -38.73 -20.68
CA THR A 20 -54.87 -39.77 -21.16
C THR A 20 -55.28 -39.45 -22.60
N ARG A 21 -54.87 -40.27 -23.57
CA ARG A 21 -55.36 -40.20 -24.95
C ARG A 21 -56.35 -41.34 -25.16
N ALA A 22 -57.60 -40.96 -25.38
CA ALA A 22 -58.71 -41.85 -25.71
C ALA A 22 -58.40 -42.66 -26.97
N SER A 23 -58.65 -43.96 -26.88
CA SER A 23 -58.59 -44.93 -27.97
C SER A 23 -59.77 -44.72 -28.92
N ALA A 24 -59.51 -44.29 -30.15
CA ALA A 24 -60.44 -44.41 -31.26
C ALA A 24 -59.90 -45.53 -32.17
N SER A 25 -60.49 -46.72 -32.04
CA SER A 25 -60.23 -47.86 -32.91
C SER A 25 -60.84 -47.59 -34.28
N ALA A 26 -60.01 -47.36 -35.29
CA ALA A 26 -60.38 -47.48 -36.68
C ALA A 26 -59.95 -48.88 -37.15
N ASN A 27 -60.92 -49.77 -37.36
CA ASN A 27 -60.71 -51.04 -38.05
C ASN A 27 -60.31 -50.74 -39.49
N ILE A 28 -59.11 -51.14 -39.87
CA ILE A 28 -58.73 -51.33 -41.27
C ILE A 28 -58.47 -52.82 -41.41
N GLU A 29 -59.47 -53.53 -41.92
CA GLU A 29 -59.31 -54.86 -42.49
C GLU A 29 -58.30 -54.75 -43.63
N THR A 30 -57.13 -55.38 -43.46
CA THR A 30 -56.25 -55.69 -44.58
C THR A 30 -56.28 -57.19 -44.76
N ASP A 31 -57.05 -57.58 -45.76
CA ASP A 31 -57.07 -58.86 -46.42
C ASP A 31 -55.62 -59.29 -46.72
N LYS A 32 -55.20 -60.43 -46.16
CA LYS A 32 -53.88 -61.02 -46.41
C LYS A 32 -54.05 -62.32 -47.18
N ASP A 33 -54.20 -62.18 -48.48
CA ASP A 33 -53.91 -63.24 -49.43
C ASP A 33 -52.81 -62.76 -50.39
N SER A 34 -51.59 -63.25 -50.18
CA SER A 34 -50.59 -63.58 -51.21
C SER A 34 -49.19 -63.78 -50.59
N PRO A 35 -48.56 -64.95 -50.75
CA PRO A 35 -47.15 -65.16 -50.41
C PRO A 35 -46.26 -64.36 -51.37
N ILE A 36 -45.55 -63.37 -50.86
CA ILE A 36 -44.48 -62.68 -51.60
C ILE A 36 -43.30 -63.66 -51.69
N GLN A 37 -43.07 -64.19 -52.88
CA GLN A 37 -41.88 -65.00 -53.19
C GLN A 37 -40.60 -64.17 -53.04
N PRO A 38 -39.52 -64.71 -52.45
CA PRO A 38 -38.28 -63.98 -52.23
C PRO A 38 -37.22 -64.34 -53.28
N ASP A 39 -37.49 -64.20 -54.59
CA ASP A 39 -36.50 -64.63 -55.61
C ASP A 39 -36.45 -63.67 -56.80
N ALA A 40 -35.88 -62.48 -56.59
CA ALA A 40 -35.35 -61.66 -57.68
C ALA A 40 -33.92 -61.23 -57.30
N PRO A 41 -32.91 -61.47 -58.16
CA PRO A 41 -31.53 -61.04 -57.87
C PRO A 41 -31.53 -59.51 -57.73
N PRO A 42 -30.70 -58.95 -56.83
CA PRO A 42 -30.72 -57.52 -56.56
C PRO A 42 -30.46 -56.77 -57.86
N ASP A 43 -31.47 -56.01 -58.27
CA ASP A 43 -31.42 -55.19 -59.48
C ASP A 43 -30.23 -54.23 -59.35
N LYS A 44 -29.48 -53.99 -60.43
CA LYS A 44 -28.19 -53.25 -60.38
C LYS A 44 -28.31 -51.88 -59.71
N THR A 45 -29.50 -51.29 -59.76
CA THR A 45 -29.87 -50.03 -59.11
C THR A 45 -29.81 -50.13 -57.58
N TYR A 46 -30.35 -51.18 -56.96
CA TYR A 46 -30.32 -51.38 -55.51
C TYR A 46 -28.88 -51.56 -54.99
N ALA A 47 -28.04 -52.28 -55.73
CA ALA A 47 -26.64 -52.44 -55.40
C ALA A 47 -25.88 -51.10 -55.37
N MET A 48 -26.10 -50.23 -56.37
CA MET A 48 -25.49 -48.89 -56.40
C MET A 48 -25.98 -48.00 -55.24
N PHE A 49 -27.28 -48.03 -54.92
CA PHE A 49 -27.82 -47.27 -53.78
C PHE A 49 -27.27 -47.76 -52.43
N LYS A 50 -27.09 -49.07 -52.27
CA LYS A 50 -26.50 -49.68 -51.07
C LYS A 50 -25.03 -49.28 -50.90
N GLU A 51 -24.25 -49.34 -51.98
CA GLU A 51 -22.85 -48.92 -51.94
C GLU A 51 -22.70 -47.41 -51.63
N MET A 52 -23.59 -46.60 -52.20
CA MET A 52 -23.63 -45.16 -51.93
C MET A 52 -23.98 -44.86 -50.46
N SER A 53 -24.97 -45.55 -49.89
CA SER A 53 -25.37 -45.33 -48.49
C SER A 53 -24.28 -45.78 -47.51
N GLU A 54 -23.64 -46.92 -47.76
CA GLU A 54 -22.48 -47.39 -47.00
C GLU A 54 -21.32 -46.39 -47.08
N SER A 55 -21.07 -45.80 -48.26
CA SER A 55 -20.04 -44.77 -48.43
C SER A 55 -20.34 -43.49 -47.66
N VAL A 56 -21.59 -43.03 -47.67
CA VAL A 56 -22.02 -41.85 -46.90
C VAL A 56 -21.91 -42.10 -45.40
N LEU A 57 -22.36 -43.26 -44.92
CA LEU A 57 -22.26 -43.63 -43.50
C LEU A 57 -20.80 -43.70 -43.04
N ARG A 58 -19.91 -44.28 -43.86
CA ARG A 58 -18.48 -44.32 -43.58
C ARG A 58 -17.89 -42.92 -43.45
N CYS A 59 -18.16 -42.05 -44.42
CA CYS A 59 -17.69 -40.66 -44.44
C CYS A 59 -18.20 -39.87 -43.22
N ILE A 60 -19.45 -40.11 -42.81
CA ILE A 60 -20.02 -39.47 -41.63
C ILE A 60 -19.31 -39.94 -40.36
N ASN A 61 -19.10 -41.24 -40.18
CA ASN A 61 -18.40 -41.79 -39.01
C ASN A 61 -16.96 -41.29 -38.93
N GLU A 62 -16.21 -41.31 -40.04
CA GLU A 62 -14.85 -40.77 -40.09
C GLU A 62 -14.80 -39.29 -39.67
N ARG A 63 -15.78 -38.48 -40.09
CA ARG A 63 -15.90 -37.09 -39.65
C ARG A 63 -16.25 -36.96 -38.17
N PHE A 64 -17.11 -37.83 -37.64
CA PHE A 64 -17.44 -37.84 -36.22
C PHE A 64 -16.24 -38.23 -35.36
N ASP A 65 -15.48 -39.24 -35.75
CA ASP A 65 -14.23 -39.64 -35.06
C ASP A 65 -13.22 -38.48 -35.08
N ALA A 66 -13.08 -37.80 -36.22
CA ALA A 66 -12.23 -36.63 -36.34
C ALA A 66 -12.72 -35.43 -35.49
N PHE A 67 -14.03 -35.30 -35.26
CA PHE A 67 -14.58 -34.29 -34.35
C PHE A 67 -14.37 -34.68 -32.89
N GLU A 68 -14.59 -35.93 -32.53
CA GLU A 68 -14.43 -36.43 -31.17
C GLU A 68 -12.97 -36.31 -30.71
N THR A 69 -12.02 -36.68 -31.57
CA THR A 69 -10.58 -36.49 -31.29
C THR A 69 -10.21 -35.02 -31.05
N LYS A 70 -10.71 -34.09 -31.89
CA LYS A 70 -10.50 -32.65 -31.69
C LYS A 70 -11.17 -32.11 -30.43
N PHE A 71 -12.39 -32.58 -30.13
CA PHE A 71 -13.13 -32.19 -28.95
C PHE A 71 -12.41 -32.65 -27.68
N ASN A 72 -11.91 -33.89 -27.65
CA ASN A 72 -11.13 -34.42 -26.54
C ASN A 72 -9.80 -33.68 -26.37
N ALA A 73 -9.12 -33.34 -27.46
CA ALA A 73 -7.91 -32.51 -27.40
C ALA A 73 -8.20 -31.10 -26.84
N LEU A 74 -9.31 -30.49 -27.25
CA LEU A 74 -9.74 -29.18 -26.73
C LEU A 74 -10.10 -29.27 -25.24
N ALA A 75 -10.81 -30.31 -24.83
CA ALA A 75 -11.14 -30.55 -23.42
C ALA A 75 -9.90 -30.74 -22.56
N ALA A 76 -8.88 -31.46 -23.06
CA ALA A 76 -7.60 -31.62 -22.39
C ALA A 76 -6.87 -30.28 -22.24
N SER A 77 -6.78 -29.48 -23.31
CA SER A 77 -6.18 -28.14 -23.26
C SER A 77 -6.93 -27.21 -22.31
N GLN A 78 -8.26 -27.25 -22.29
CA GLN A 78 -9.07 -26.49 -21.37
C GLN A 78 -8.79 -26.87 -19.91
N SER A 79 -8.68 -28.16 -19.62
CA SER A 79 -8.33 -28.66 -18.27
C SER A 79 -6.94 -28.20 -17.84
N GLU A 80 -5.95 -28.24 -18.75
CA GLU A 80 -4.60 -27.74 -18.49
C GLU A 80 -4.60 -26.24 -18.18
N LEU A 81 -5.31 -25.44 -19.00
CA LEU A 81 -5.43 -24.00 -18.78
C LEU A 81 -6.12 -23.69 -17.45
N GLN A 82 -7.16 -24.43 -17.08
CA GLN A 82 -7.82 -24.30 -15.78
C GLN A 82 -6.84 -24.58 -14.62
N ALA A 83 -6.03 -25.62 -14.72
CA ALA A 83 -5.03 -25.93 -13.70
C ALA A 83 -3.96 -24.83 -13.59
N ARG A 84 -3.49 -24.29 -14.72
CA ARG A 84 -2.54 -23.17 -14.76
C ARG A 84 -3.14 -21.91 -14.15
N VAL A 85 -4.37 -21.56 -14.49
CA VAL A 85 -5.08 -20.40 -13.92
C VAL A 85 -5.22 -20.55 -12.40
N ALA A 86 -5.64 -21.72 -11.91
CA ALA A 86 -5.76 -21.96 -10.47
C ALA A 86 -4.41 -21.80 -9.75
N SER A 87 -3.32 -22.31 -10.34
CA SER A 87 -1.97 -22.14 -9.76
C SER A 87 -1.51 -20.69 -9.74
N GLN A 88 -1.85 -19.90 -10.77
CA GLN A 88 -1.52 -18.49 -10.85
C GLN A 88 -2.33 -17.67 -9.86
N GLU A 89 -3.62 -17.97 -9.69
CA GLU A 89 -4.47 -17.34 -8.68
C GLU A 89 -3.89 -17.58 -7.28
N GLN A 90 -3.45 -18.81 -6.97
CA GLN A 90 -2.79 -19.11 -5.70
C GLN A 90 -1.50 -18.31 -5.53
N ALA A 91 -0.63 -18.27 -6.54
CA ALA A 91 0.62 -17.51 -6.48
C ALA A 91 0.39 -16.00 -6.28
N VAL A 92 -0.63 -15.43 -6.93
CA VAL A 92 -1.01 -14.02 -6.75
C VAL A 92 -1.46 -13.78 -5.31
N THR A 93 -2.28 -14.66 -4.73
CA THR A 93 -2.71 -14.49 -3.33
C THR A 93 -1.56 -14.55 -2.33
N GLU A 94 -0.54 -15.38 -2.60
CA GLU A 94 0.67 -15.45 -1.77
C GLU A 94 1.51 -14.18 -1.88
N LEU A 95 1.68 -13.66 -3.11
CA LEU A 95 2.40 -12.41 -3.36
C LEU A 95 1.70 -11.22 -2.69
N ASP A 96 0.37 -11.15 -2.75
CA ASP A 96 -0.41 -10.11 -2.08
C ASP A 96 -0.21 -10.16 -0.56
N ALA A 97 -0.25 -11.34 0.05
CA ALA A 97 0.00 -11.51 1.48
C ALA A 97 1.43 -11.07 1.88
N ARG A 98 2.42 -11.38 1.04
CA ARG A 98 3.80 -10.93 1.24
C ARG A 98 3.93 -9.41 1.07
N MET A 99 3.24 -8.82 0.10
CA MET A 99 3.23 -7.37 -0.12
C MET A 99 2.69 -6.63 1.11
N VAL A 100 1.55 -7.08 1.65
CA VAL A 100 0.97 -6.51 2.89
C VAL A 100 1.97 -6.56 4.06
N THR A 101 2.68 -7.69 4.21
CA THR A 101 3.70 -7.82 5.26
C THR A 101 4.88 -6.86 5.06
N LEU A 102 5.33 -6.69 3.82
CA LEU A 102 6.41 -5.77 3.48
C LEU A 102 6.02 -4.31 3.68
N GLU A 103 4.80 -3.93 3.28
CA GLU A 103 4.25 -2.59 3.50
C GLU A 103 4.16 -2.25 4.99
N ALA A 104 3.71 -3.20 5.82
CA ALA A 104 3.67 -3.04 7.27
C ALA A 104 5.08 -2.80 7.85
N ARG A 105 6.07 -3.61 7.47
CA ARG A 105 7.47 -3.44 7.89
C ARG A 105 8.06 -2.12 7.42
N HIS A 106 7.75 -1.70 6.20
CA HIS A 106 8.21 -0.42 5.67
C HIS A 106 7.61 0.76 6.45
N SER A 107 6.32 0.70 6.79
CA SER A 107 5.66 1.69 7.64
C SER A 107 6.30 1.78 9.02
N GLU A 108 6.61 0.64 9.64
CA GLU A 108 7.30 0.58 10.93
C GLU A 108 8.72 1.16 10.84
N LEU A 109 9.49 0.75 9.84
CA LEU A 109 10.85 1.24 9.63
C LEU A 109 10.86 2.76 9.40
N ALA A 110 9.92 3.29 8.62
CA ALA A 110 9.76 4.73 8.42
C ALA A 110 9.49 5.47 9.73
N LYS A 111 8.64 4.93 10.62
CA LYS A 111 8.39 5.50 11.95
C LYS A 111 9.64 5.47 12.83
N CYS A 112 10.37 4.36 12.86
CA CYS A 112 11.61 4.27 13.63
C CYS A 112 12.67 5.26 13.10
N ASN A 113 12.76 5.40 11.78
CA ASN A 113 13.70 6.31 11.14
C ASN A 113 13.41 7.78 11.51
N THR A 114 12.14 8.22 11.46
CA THR A 114 11.76 9.58 11.89
C THR A 114 12.03 9.81 13.38
N GLN A 115 11.79 8.81 14.23
CA GLN A 115 12.14 8.88 15.66
C GLN A 115 13.64 9.01 15.88
N LEU A 116 14.46 8.25 15.15
CA LEU A 116 15.92 8.34 15.24
C LEU A 116 16.42 9.72 14.78
N HIS A 117 15.88 10.26 13.68
CA HIS A 117 16.20 11.62 13.26
C HIS A 117 15.86 12.66 14.32
N ALA A 118 14.69 12.56 14.95
CA ALA A 118 14.31 13.46 16.04
C ALA A 118 15.27 13.35 17.24
N LYS A 119 15.69 12.13 17.63
CA LYS A 119 16.66 11.91 18.70
C LYS A 119 18.03 12.49 18.36
N VAL A 120 18.52 12.28 17.14
CA VAL A 120 19.79 12.85 16.68
C VAL A 120 19.72 14.38 16.70
N GLN A 121 18.62 14.97 16.23
CA GLN A 121 18.42 16.41 16.26
C GLN A 121 18.42 16.98 17.70
N ASP A 122 17.76 16.31 18.65
CA ASP A 122 17.78 16.71 20.06
C ASP A 122 19.18 16.60 20.68
N LEU A 123 19.89 15.50 20.42
CA LEU A 123 21.26 15.32 20.90
C LEU A 123 22.21 16.36 20.30
N GLU A 124 22.07 16.68 19.02
CA GLU A 124 22.81 17.77 18.38
C GLU A 124 22.49 19.12 19.01
N ALA A 125 21.21 19.42 19.27
CA ALA A 125 20.80 20.67 19.89
C ALA A 125 21.34 20.81 21.33
N ARG A 126 21.34 19.73 22.11
CA ARG A 126 21.97 19.67 23.44
C ARG A 126 23.48 19.86 23.35
N SER A 127 24.14 19.17 22.42
CA SER A 127 25.58 19.31 22.16
C SER A 127 25.94 20.76 21.80
N ARG A 128 25.16 21.44 20.96
CA ARG A 128 25.37 22.87 20.62
C ARG A 128 25.20 23.80 21.83
N ARG A 129 24.31 23.48 22.78
CA ARG A 129 24.13 24.25 24.03
C ARG A 129 25.26 24.02 25.03
N HIS A 130 25.81 22.80 25.05
CA HIS A 130 26.93 22.43 25.91
C HIS A 130 28.27 22.91 25.37
N ASN A 131 28.39 23.25 24.08
CA ASN A 131 29.66 23.70 23.50
C ASN A 131 29.66 25.23 23.29
N VAL A 132 30.72 25.90 23.74
CA VAL A 132 30.99 27.31 23.45
C VAL A 132 31.87 27.40 22.20
N LYS A 133 31.51 28.29 21.27
CA LYS A 133 32.27 28.60 20.07
C LYS A 133 33.09 29.87 20.31
N ILE A 134 34.41 29.74 20.27
CA ILE A 134 35.33 30.88 20.40
C ILE A 134 35.96 31.14 19.03
N VAL A 135 35.80 32.35 18.51
CA VAL A 135 36.25 32.78 17.17
C VAL A 135 37.37 33.82 17.32
N GLY A 136 38.33 33.83 16.40
CA GLY A 136 39.38 34.87 16.35
C GLY A 136 40.66 34.59 17.13
N ILE A 137 40.81 33.39 17.70
CA ILE A 137 42.03 32.98 18.39
C ILE A 137 42.99 32.32 17.40
N GLN A 138 44.22 32.84 17.31
CA GLN A 138 45.32 32.31 16.48
C GLN A 138 45.57 30.82 16.75
N GLU A 139 46.10 30.08 15.77
CA GLU A 139 46.25 28.61 15.81
C GLU A 139 47.31 28.13 16.82
N VAL A 140 46.93 28.06 18.09
CA VAL A 140 47.71 27.41 19.18
C VAL A 140 47.03 26.10 19.62
N LYS A 141 47.83 25.19 20.21
CA LYS A 141 47.33 23.96 20.87
C LYS A 141 46.48 24.34 22.09
N VAL A 142 45.37 23.65 22.30
CA VAL A 142 44.44 23.91 23.42
C VAL A 142 44.18 22.57 24.12
N ASP A 143 44.33 22.52 25.44
CA ASP A 143 44.37 21.24 26.18
C ASP A 143 43.01 20.58 26.39
N ARG A 144 41.94 21.38 26.55
CA ARG A 144 40.56 20.91 26.84
C ARG A 144 39.54 21.19 25.73
N ALA A 145 39.99 21.75 24.61
CA ALA A 145 39.14 22.16 23.50
C ALA A 145 39.78 21.75 22.18
N HIS A 146 38.97 21.55 21.15
CA HIS A 146 39.46 21.24 19.81
C HIS A 146 38.94 22.27 18.81
N ARG A 147 39.66 22.47 17.70
CA ARG A 147 39.20 23.32 16.60
C ARG A 147 38.25 22.54 15.70
N SER A 148 37.44 23.24 14.91
CA SER A 148 36.63 22.58 13.87
C SER A 148 37.48 21.67 12.99
N LEU A 149 36.94 20.53 12.59
CA LEU A 149 37.61 19.54 11.74
C LEU A 149 37.78 20.00 10.28
N GLN A 150 37.63 21.30 10.01
CA GLN A 150 37.85 21.88 8.70
C GLN A 150 39.34 21.86 8.32
N PRO A 151 39.67 21.84 7.02
CA PRO A 151 41.03 21.97 6.53
C PRO A 151 41.75 23.19 7.13
N LYS A 152 43.08 23.10 7.25
CA LYS A 152 43.89 24.20 7.79
C LYS A 152 43.73 25.45 6.90
N PRO A 153 43.38 26.62 7.46
CA PRO A 153 43.21 27.83 6.68
C PRO A 153 44.54 28.30 6.07
N ALA A 154 44.46 28.95 4.91
CA ALA A 154 45.62 29.56 4.25
C ALA A 154 46.22 30.68 5.12
N ALA A 155 47.51 30.99 4.90
CA ALA A 155 48.19 32.06 5.63
C ALA A 155 47.44 33.40 5.44
N GLY A 156 47.03 34.02 6.55
CA GLY A 156 46.24 35.26 6.55
C GLY A 156 44.72 35.08 6.52
N ALA A 157 44.20 33.86 6.32
CA ALA A 157 42.77 33.58 6.41
C ALA A 157 42.30 33.45 7.88
N LYS A 158 40.99 33.61 8.10
CA LYS A 158 40.39 33.58 9.44
C LYS A 158 40.69 32.23 10.14
N PRO A 159 41.15 32.24 11.40
CA PRO A 159 41.47 31.01 12.12
C PRO A 159 40.20 30.19 12.44
N ARG A 160 40.34 28.87 12.53
CA ARG A 160 39.24 27.94 12.83
C ARG A 160 38.63 28.19 14.21
N THR A 161 37.31 28.11 14.28
CA THR A 161 36.53 28.18 15.51
C THR A 161 36.98 27.10 16.49
N ILE A 162 37.20 27.50 17.74
CA ILE A 162 37.47 26.57 18.84
C ILE A 162 36.13 26.13 19.45
N LEU A 163 35.94 24.84 19.59
CA LEU A 163 34.81 24.21 20.28
C LEU A 163 35.28 23.75 21.66
N ALA A 164 34.74 24.36 22.71
CA ALA A 164 35.06 24.03 24.09
C ALA A 164 33.81 23.60 24.86
N PRO A 165 33.86 22.52 25.65
CA PRO A 165 32.77 22.17 26.57
C PRO A 165 32.53 23.31 27.57
N ARG A 166 31.26 23.67 27.76
CA ARG A 166 30.83 24.63 28.76
C ARG A 166 30.92 23.99 30.13
N LEU A 167 31.71 24.58 31.02
CA LEU A 167 31.70 24.22 32.43
C LEU A 167 30.34 24.60 33.02
N MET A 168 29.56 23.61 33.45
CA MET A 168 28.28 23.81 34.13
C MET A 168 28.55 24.18 35.59
N GLY A 169 28.65 25.48 35.88
CA GLY A 169 28.64 26.04 37.24
C GLY A 169 27.26 26.64 37.58
N PRO A 170 26.89 26.79 38.87
CA PRO A 170 25.57 27.25 39.29
C PRO A 170 25.17 28.65 38.77
N ALA A 171 26.12 29.45 38.27
CA ALA A 171 25.90 30.79 37.74
C ALA A 171 25.58 30.84 36.22
N SER A 172 25.49 29.71 35.50
CA SER A 172 25.45 29.71 34.03
C SER A 172 24.07 30.00 33.41
N ARG A 173 23.05 30.31 34.21
CA ARG A 173 21.72 30.75 33.76
C ARG A 173 21.65 32.26 33.54
N LEU A 174 22.66 32.83 32.88
CA LEU A 174 22.54 34.22 32.42
C LEU A 174 21.60 34.24 31.21
N PRO A 175 20.54 35.06 31.21
CA PRO A 175 19.68 35.23 30.06
C PRO A 175 20.54 35.69 28.88
N ARG A 176 20.39 35.01 27.74
CA ARG A 176 21.06 35.41 26.52
C ARG A 176 20.34 36.67 26.04
N CYS A 177 20.89 37.85 26.32
CA CYS A 177 20.44 39.07 25.69
C CYS A 177 20.80 38.96 24.20
N ASP A 178 19.80 38.96 23.33
CA ASP A 178 20.03 39.02 21.89
C ASP A 178 20.76 40.33 21.58
N ALA A 179 22.07 40.24 21.33
CA ALA A 179 22.92 41.35 20.92
C ALA A 179 22.67 41.76 19.45
N GLY A 180 21.40 41.84 19.07
CA GLY A 180 20.93 42.24 17.74
C GLY A 180 20.21 43.59 17.72
N SER A 181 20.11 44.29 18.85
CA SER A 181 19.49 45.62 18.91
C SER A 181 20.38 46.58 19.66
N ALA A 182 20.70 47.69 18.99
CA ALA A 182 21.61 48.74 19.40
C ALA A 182 21.61 49.06 20.91
N GLY A 183 22.81 49.00 21.51
CA GLY A 183 23.26 49.93 22.55
C GLY A 183 22.35 50.19 23.75
N ARG A 184 21.84 49.16 24.43
CA ARG A 184 21.22 49.34 25.76
C ARG A 184 21.95 48.55 26.82
N ARG A 185 22.52 49.28 27.79
CA ARG A 185 23.20 48.74 28.97
C ARG A 185 22.13 48.36 29.98
N CYS A 186 21.97 47.06 30.25
CA CYS A 186 21.10 46.57 31.32
C CYS A 186 21.91 46.61 32.63
N GLU A 187 21.65 47.58 33.49
CA GLU A 187 22.15 47.55 34.86
C GLU A 187 21.09 46.89 35.75
N THR A 188 21.50 45.83 36.47
CA THR A 188 20.65 45.16 37.46
C THR A 188 20.76 45.90 38.78
N HIS A 189 19.66 46.48 39.25
CA HIS A 189 19.58 47.07 40.60
C HIS A 189 19.56 45.95 41.66
N PRO A 190 20.30 46.05 42.77
CA PRO A 190 20.49 44.93 43.68
C PRO A 190 19.45 44.98 44.80
N THR A 191 18.18 44.61 44.56
CA THR A 191 17.29 44.35 45.72
C THR A 191 16.16 43.33 45.52
N ILE A 192 15.74 42.91 44.32
CA ILE A 192 14.63 41.92 44.23
C ILE A 192 14.87 40.92 43.08
N PRO A 193 14.97 39.60 43.35
CA PRO A 193 15.08 38.60 42.30
C PRO A 193 13.74 38.41 41.59
N GLY A 194 13.73 38.59 40.26
CA GLY A 194 12.62 38.15 39.40
C GLY A 194 11.79 39.25 38.70
N GLN A 195 12.17 40.52 38.75
CA GLN A 195 11.50 41.57 37.97
C GLN A 195 12.50 42.38 37.16
N ALA A 196 12.28 42.47 35.84
CA ALA A 196 12.95 43.41 34.96
C ALA A 196 11.98 44.56 34.68
N LEU A 197 12.29 45.76 35.17
CA LEU A 197 11.55 46.97 34.82
C LEU A 197 12.25 47.63 33.63
N CYS A 198 11.56 47.73 32.50
CA CYS A 198 11.99 48.59 31.40
C CYS A 198 11.52 50.02 31.72
N LEU A 199 12.45 50.91 32.02
CA LEU A 199 12.15 52.35 32.08
C LEU A 199 12.00 52.89 30.65
N LEU A 200 10.80 53.32 30.30
CA LEU A 200 10.55 54.16 29.12
C LEU A 200 11.01 55.59 29.43
N PRO A 201 11.57 56.34 28.47
CA PRO A 201 11.67 57.77 28.61
C PRO A 201 10.24 58.34 28.54
N ASP A 202 9.97 59.34 29.36
CA ASP A 202 8.73 60.11 29.41
C ASP A 202 7.61 59.53 30.31
N GLY A 203 7.77 59.72 31.62
CA GLY A 203 6.71 60.20 32.52
C GLY A 203 5.41 59.42 32.71
N GLU A 204 5.21 58.24 32.13
CA GLU A 204 4.01 57.42 32.34
C GLU A 204 4.27 56.20 33.25
N ALA A 205 3.30 55.88 34.10
CA ALA A 205 3.40 54.85 35.12
C ALA A 205 3.67 53.46 34.52
N PRO A 206 4.49 52.61 35.19
CA PRO A 206 4.90 51.32 34.63
C PRO A 206 3.71 50.34 34.55
N MET A 207 3.45 49.83 33.34
CA MET A 207 2.57 48.68 33.13
C MET A 207 3.26 47.41 33.66
N ILE A 208 2.69 46.85 34.72
CA ILE A 208 3.08 45.54 35.26
C ILE A 208 2.62 44.47 34.26
N PHE A 209 3.54 43.93 33.47
CA PHE A 209 3.26 42.72 32.70
C PHE A 209 3.35 41.49 33.61
N ALA A 210 2.19 40.89 33.88
CA ALA A 210 2.09 39.60 34.55
C ALA A 210 2.56 38.46 33.61
N ASP A 211 3.27 37.52 34.21
CA ASP A 211 3.84 36.31 33.62
C ASP A 211 2.78 35.46 32.87
N PRO A 212 2.92 35.18 31.56
CA PRO A 212 1.92 34.43 30.80
C PRO A 212 1.80 32.95 31.23
N ASP A 213 2.70 32.44 32.06
CA ASP A 213 2.68 31.03 32.51
C ASP A 213 1.85 30.76 33.78
N LYS A 214 1.17 31.77 34.35
CA LYS A 214 0.24 31.59 35.49
C LYS A 214 -1.23 31.34 35.12
N GLN A 215 -1.59 31.25 33.83
CA GLN A 215 -2.96 30.92 33.38
C GLN A 215 -3.20 29.42 33.10
N ARG A 216 -2.72 28.54 33.98
CA ARG A 216 -3.17 27.14 34.06
C ARG A 216 -3.61 26.84 35.49
N GLY A 217 -4.75 27.41 35.86
CA GLY A 217 -5.38 27.18 37.16
C GLY A 217 -6.89 27.28 37.04
N SER A 218 -7.53 26.14 36.79
CA SER A 218 -8.88 25.78 37.24
C SER A 218 -9.96 26.88 37.19
N TRP A 219 -10.72 26.92 36.09
CA TRP A 219 -12.07 27.49 36.12
C TRP A 219 -12.95 26.65 37.07
N LYS A 220 -13.28 27.18 38.25
CA LYS A 220 -14.48 26.80 38.99
C LYS A 220 -15.45 27.98 38.95
N GLY A 221 -16.48 27.83 38.14
CA GLY A 221 -17.64 28.71 38.17
C GLY A 221 -18.42 28.50 39.46
N THR A 222 -18.91 29.59 40.03
CA THR A 222 -20.08 29.56 40.92
C THR A 222 -20.80 30.90 40.73
N THR A 223 -22.03 30.78 40.21
CA THR A 223 -23.21 31.68 40.28
C THR A 223 -23.00 33.18 40.36
#